data_AF-A0A7Y2FH76-F1
#
_entry.id   AF-A0A7Y2FH76-F1
#
_cell.length_a   1.000
_cell.length_b   1.000
_cell.length_c   1.000
_cell.angle_alpha   90.00
_cell.angle_beta   90.00
_cell.angle_gamma   90.00
#
_symmetry.space_group_name_H-M   'P 1'
#
loop_
_entity.id
_entity.type
_entity.pdbx_description
1 polymer ?
#
loop_
_entity_poly.entity_id
_entity_poly.type
_entity_poly.pdbx_seq_one_letter_code
_entity_poly.pdbx_strand_id
1 'polypeptide(L)'
;DYVIEAVLFIANHGHRFLSVYDFDLCSGTWTHQQDSAAQKTFSLDAALSQDDADSSTLTLSARQALYDRYLEEAARLAEDLGSEPAGAPCTLDGELGALQFFALPSGATRK
;
A
#
# COMPACT_ATOMS: atom_id res chain seq x y z
N ASP A 1 16.51 -11.67 -4.42
CA ASP A 1 15.71 -12.09 -3.25
C ASP A 1 14.45 -11.23 -3.26
N TYR A 2 13.26 -11.84 -3.40
CA TYR A 2 12.02 -11.09 -3.63
C TYR A 2 11.79 -9.99 -2.60
N VAL A 3 12.05 -10.25 -1.31
CA VAL A 3 11.79 -9.25 -0.27
C VAL A 3 12.72 -8.06 -0.41
N ILE A 4 14.00 -8.31 -0.70
CA ILE A 4 15.00 -7.26 -0.93
C ILE A 4 14.61 -6.44 -2.17
N GLU A 5 14.28 -7.09 -3.28
CA GLU A 5 13.87 -6.40 -4.51
C GLU A 5 12.59 -5.58 -4.32
N ALA A 6 11.59 -6.11 -3.60
CA ALA A 6 10.36 -5.40 -3.30
C ALA A 6 10.61 -4.15 -2.44
N VAL A 7 11.47 -4.25 -1.41
CA VAL A 7 11.85 -3.10 -0.57
C VAL A 7 12.60 -2.05 -1.39
N LEU A 8 13.55 -2.47 -2.24
CA LEU A 8 14.27 -1.56 -3.13
C LEU A 8 13.33 -0.88 -4.12
N PHE A 9 12.36 -1.62 -4.66
CA PHE A 9 11.35 -1.07 -5.55
C PHE A 9 10.53 0.04 -4.85
N ILE A 10 10.04 -0.23 -3.63
CA ILE A 10 9.26 0.76 -2.87
C ILE A 10 10.11 1.98 -2.52
N ALA A 11 11.37 1.80 -2.13
CA ALA A 11 12.27 2.91 -1.81
C ALA A 11 12.47 3.85 -3.03
N ASN A 12 12.57 3.28 -4.24
CA ASN A 12 12.81 4.05 -5.46
C ASN A 12 11.53 4.61 -6.11
N HIS A 13 10.42 3.87 -6.04
CA HIS A 13 9.21 4.16 -6.82
C HIS A 13 7.94 4.36 -5.96
N GLY A 14 7.97 4.07 -4.67
CA GLY A 14 6.79 4.09 -3.79
C GLY A 14 6.08 5.44 -3.74
N HIS A 15 6.83 6.55 -3.85
CA HIS A 15 6.27 7.91 -3.88
C HIS A 15 5.28 8.13 -5.05
N ARG A 16 5.40 7.37 -6.14
CA ARG A 16 4.51 7.46 -7.32
C ARG A 16 3.11 6.94 -7.03
N PHE A 17 2.99 6.04 -6.05
CA PHE A 17 1.72 5.44 -5.67
C PHE A 17 0.89 6.32 -4.73
N LEU A 18 1.48 7.36 -4.12
CA LEU A 18 0.75 8.17 -3.13
C LEU A 18 -0.48 8.86 -3.70
N SER A 19 -0.50 9.18 -5.00
CA SER A 19 -1.62 9.85 -5.66
C SER A 19 -2.90 9.02 -5.75
N VAL A 20 -2.80 7.69 -5.59
CA VAL A 20 -3.97 6.77 -5.63
C VAL A 20 -4.44 6.36 -4.24
N TYR A 21 -3.88 6.96 -3.18
CA TYR A 21 -4.30 6.74 -1.81
C TYR A 21 -4.78 8.03 -1.15
N ASP A 22 -5.70 7.87 -0.20
CA ASP A 22 -6.10 8.88 0.75
C ASP A 22 -5.47 8.58 2.11
N PHE A 23 -5.05 9.64 2.81
CA PHE A 23 -4.51 9.54 4.17
C PHE A 23 -5.47 10.18 5.17
N ASP A 24 -5.90 9.41 6.17
CA ASP A 24 -6.70 9.89 7.30
C ASP A 24 -5.78 10.23 8.48
N LEU A 25 -5.66 11.52 8.78
CA LEU A 25 -4.84 12.04 9.87
C LEU A 25 -5.29 11.57 11.26
N CYS A 26 -6.58 11.30 11.45
CA CYS A 26 -7.12 10.94 12.76
C CYS A 26 -6.80 9.48 13.12
N SER A 27 -6.83 8.58 12.13
CA SER A 27 -6.54 7.15 12.33
C SER A 27 -5.12 6.75 11.94
N GLY A 28 -4.42 7.57 11.14
CA GLY A 28 -3.13 7.23 10.53
C GLY A 28 -3.23 6.22 9.38
N THR A 29 -4.43 6.00 8.83
CA THR A 29 -4.69 4.97 7.83
C THR A 29 -4.48 5.50 6.41
N TRP A 30 -3.85 4.69 5.56
CA TRP A 30 -3.82 4.88 4.11
C TRP A 30 -4.83 3.95 3.46
N THR A 31 -5.72 4.50 2.62
CA THR A 31 -6.74 3.72 1.90
C THR A 31 -6.62 4.02 0.42
N HIS A 32 -6.65 2.99 -0.43
CA HIS A 32 -6.63 3.20 -1.87
C HIS A 32 -7.97 3.83 -2.30
N GLN A 33 -7.94 4.82 -3.20
CA GLN A 33 -9.14 5.59 -3.60
C GLN A 33 -10.22 4.71 -4.24
N GLN A 34 -9.82 3.59 -4.85
CA GLN A 34 -10.73 2.61 -5.46
C GLN A 34 -10.99 1.40 -4.56
N ASP A 35 -10.56 1.43 -3.29
CA ASP A 35 -10.85 0.35 -2.37
C ASP A 35 -12.33 0.38 -1.97
N SER A 36 -13.14 -0.39 -2.71
CA SER A 36 -14.57 -0.58 -2.42
C SER A 36 -14.83 -1.76 -1.50
N ALA A 37 -13.79 -2.49 -1.08
CA ALA A 37 -13.97 -3.68 -0.26
C ALA A 37 -14.30 -3.26 1.18
N ALA A 38 -15.47 -3.67 1.66
CA ALA A 38 -15.75 -3.61 3.09
C ALA A 38 -14.66 -4.41 3.81
N GLN A 39 -13.88 -3.74 4.66
CA GLN A 39 -12.88 -4.41 5.48
C GLN A 39 -13.54 -5.59 6.19
N LYS A 40 -12.97 -6.78 6.04
CA LYS A 40 -13.47 -7.97 6.71
C LYS A 40 -13.38 -7.72 8.21
N THR A 41 -14.47 -7.94 8.94
CA THR A 41 -14.42 -7.88 10.40
C THR A 41 -13.47 -8.97 10.89
N PHE A 42 -12.27 -8.58 11.31
CA PHE A 42 -11.32 -9.47 11.94
C PHE A 42 -11.78 -9.73 13.36
N SER A 43 -12.58 -10.79 13.56
CA SER A 43 -12.96 -11.27 14.88
C SER A 43 -12.46 -12.70 15.10
N LEU A 44 -12.26 -13.03 16.37
CA LEU A 44 -11.90 -14.39 16.77
C LEU A 44 -13.00 -15.38 16.37
N ASP A 45 -14.28 -15.02 16.56
CA ASP A 45 -15.42 -15.85 16.14
C ASP A 45 -15.41 -16.13 14.64
N ALA A 46 -15.09 -15.12 13.81
CA ALA A 46 -15.00 -15.30 12.37
C ALA A 46 -13.84 -16.21 11.96
N ALA A 47 -12.70 -16.13 12.67
CA ALA A 47 -11.55 -16.99 12.43
C ALA A 47 -11.83 -18.45 12.81
N LEU A 48 -12.51 -18.67 13.94
CA LEU A 48 -12.89 -20.01 14.43
C LEU A 48 -14.02 -20.65 13.61
N SER A 49 -14.80 -19.85 12.88
CA SER A 49 -15.90 -20.34 12.04
C SER A 49 -15.47 -20.69 10.60
N GLN A 50 -14.19 -20.52 10.25
CA GLN A 50 -13.68 -21.01 8.96
C GLN A 50 -13.46 -22.52 9.07
N ASP A 51 -14.04 -23.30 8.16
CA ASP A 51 -13.60 -24.68 7.95
C ASP A 51 -12.10 -24.67 7.62
N ASP A 52 -11.36 -25.69 8.09
CA ASP A 52 -9.93 -25.90 7.84
C ASP A 52 -9.65 -25.80 6.33
N ALA A 53 -9.41 -24.58 5.87
CA ALA A 53 -9.05 -24.30 4.50
C ALA A 53 -7.68 -24.94 4.30
N ASP A 54 -7.64 -25.91 3.39
CA ASP A 54 -6.47 -26.71 3.10
C ASP A 54 -5.26 -25.77 2.90
N SER A 55 -4.40 -25.70 3.91
CA SER A 55 -3.22 -24.85 3.95
C SER A 55 -2.16 -25.50 3.07
N SER A 56 -2.46 -25.56 1.78
CA SER A 56 -1.55 -26.07 0.78
C SER A 56 -0.45 -25.04 0.58
N THR A 57 0.65 -25.26 1.31
CA THR A 57 1.86 -24.47 1.14
C THR A 57 2.31 -24.55 -0.31
N LEU A 58 2.36 -23.41 -0.99
CA LEU A 58 2.82 -23.33 -2.38
C LEU A 58 4.24 -23.88 -2.51
N THR A 59 4.48 -24.62 -3.60
CA THR A 59 5.84 -25.06 -3.93
C THR A 59 6.78 -23.87 -4.10
N LEU A 60 8.08 -24.08 -3.97
CA LEU A 60 9.06 -23.01 -4.17
C LEU A 60 8.96 -22.39 -5.57
N SER A 61 8.78 -23.21 -6.61
CA SER A 61 8.64 -22.74 -7.99
C SER A 61 7.36 -21.92 -8.21
N ALA A 62 6.24 -22.34 -7.60
CA ALA A 62 4.99 -21.59 -7.67
C ALA A 62 5.12 -20.22 -6.96
N ARG A 63 5.81 -20.18 -5.81
CA ARG A 63 6.09 -18.91 -5.10
C ARG A 63 6.98 -17.99 -5.94
N GLN A 64 8.05 -18.52 -6.54
CA GLN A 64 8.95 -17.72 -7.37
C GLN A 64 8.21 -17.10 -8.57
N ALA A 65 7.38 -17.88 -9.26
CA ALA A 65 6.59 -17.38 -10.39
C ALA A 65 5.59 -16.28 -9.99
N LEU A 66 5.07 -16.30 -8.75
CA LEU A 66 4.23 -15.22 -8.22
C LEU A 66 5.07 -13.97 -7.91
N TYR A 67 6.23 -14.14 -7.27
CA TYR A 67 7.13 -13.05 -6.93
C TYR A 67 7.60 -12.28 -8.16
N ASP A 68 7.99 -13.00 -9.22
CA ASP A 68 8.41 -12.38 -10.48
C ASP A 68 7.25 -11.57 -11.07
N ARG A 69 6.04 -12.14 -11.08
CA ARG A 69 4.83 -11.48 -11.58
C ARG A 69 4.48 -10.21 -10.78
N TYR A 70 4.61 -10.25 -9.46
CA TYR A 70 4.32 -9.09 -8.61
C TYR A 70 5.32 -7.95 -8.86
N LEU A 71 6.60 -8.25 -9.04
CA LEU A 71 7.60 -7.23 -9.37
C LEU A 71 7.37 -6.64 -10.76
N GLU A 72 7.04 -7.46 -11.75
CA GLU A 72 6.68 -6.99 -13.09
C GLU A 72 5.43 -6.10 -13.09
N GLU A 73 4.41 -6.48 -12.33
CA GLU A 73 3.18 -5.71 -12.18
C GLU A 73 3.44 -4.38 -11.49
N ALA A 74 4.19 -4.38 -10.40
CA ALA A 74 4.59 -3.18 -9.69
C ALA A 74 5.35 -2.21 -10.61
N ALA A 75 6.28 -2.72 -11.42
CA ALA A 75 7.03 -1.93 -12.40
C ALA A 75 6.10 -1.27 -13.42
N ARG A 76 5.17 -2.04 -14.02
CA ARG A 76 4.17 -1.49 -14.96
C ARG A 76 3.31 -0.40 -14.32
N LEU A 77 2.81 -0.62 -13.11
CA LEU A 77 2.01 0.37 -12.39
C LEU A 77 2.81 1.65 -12.11
N ALA A 78 4.08 1.53 -11.74
CA ALA A 78 4.95 2.70 -11.51
C ALA A 78 5.29 3.48 -12.79
N GLU A 79 5.25 2.83 -13.96
CA GLU A 79 5.36 3.50 -15.25
C GLU A 79 4.06 4.24 -15.60
N ASP A 80 2.92 3.57 -15.44
CA ASP A 80 1.59 4.13 -15.72
C ASP A 80 1.28 5.36 -14.84
N LEU A 81 1.68 5.33 -13.57
CA LEU A 81 1.51 6.44 -12.63
C LEU A 81 2.48 7.61 -12.90
N GLY A 82 3.53 7.40 -13.69
CA GLY A 82 4.51 8.44 -14.04
C GLY A 82 5.44 8.84 -12.89
N SER A 83 6.32 9.82 -13.14
CA SER A 83 7.34 10.28 -12.18
C SER A 83 6.90 11.45 -11.29
N GLU A 84 5.87 12.19 -11.68
CA GLU A 84 5.44 13.36 -10.92
C GLU A 84 4.20 13.03 -10.09
N PRO A 85 4.26 13.11 -8.74
CA PRO A 85 3.04 13.16 -7.96
C PRO A 85 2.24 14.37 -8.44
N ALA A 86 0.96 14.16 -8.75
CA ALA A 86 0.07 15.23 -9.19
C ALA A 86 -0.11 16.25 -8.04
N GLY A 87 0.78 17.23 -7.96
CA GLY A 87 0.79 18.29 -6.95
C GLY A 87 2.01 18.28 -6.03
N ALA A 88 2.33 19.46 -5.50
CA ALA A 88 3.34 19.60 -4.45
C ALA A 88 2.91 18.79 -3.22
N PRO A 89 3.86 18.13 -2.51
CA PRO A 89 3.55 17.41 -1.29
C PRO A 89 2.88 18.35 -0.29
N CYS A 90 1.75 17.93 0.27
CA CYS A 90 1.04 18.73 1.27
C CYS A 90 1.86 18.77 2.57
N THR A 91 2.04 19.96 3.14
CA THR A 91 2.65 20.13 4.46
C THR A 91 1.56 20.42 5.48
N LEU A 92 1.56 19.67 6.58
CA LEU A 92 0.65 19.90 7.70
C LEU A 92 1.03 21.17 8.46
N ASP A 93 0.03 21.90 8.94
CA ASP A 93 0.26 23.10 9.74
C ASP A 93 0.58 22.77 11.23
N GLY A 94 1.31 23.68 11.89
CA GLY A 94 1.53 23.64 13.33
C GLY A 94 2.41 22.48 13.81
N GLU A 95 2.13 21.96 15.01
CA GLU A 95 2.91 20.88 15.64
C GLU A 95 2.90 19.57 14.82
N LEU A 96 1.82 19.33 14.06
CA LEU A 96 1.73 18.14 13.19
C LEU A 96 2.71 18.23 12.01
N GLY A 97 2.93 19.42 11.47
CA GLY A 97 3.96 19.66 10.45
C GLY A 97 5.37 19.35 10.95
N ALA A 98 5.65 19.66 12.23
CA ALA A 98 6.94 19.35 12.85
C ALA A 98 7.20 17.84 13.01
N LEU A 99 6.14 17.02 12.93
CA LEU A 99 6.19 15.55 13.00
C LEU A 99 6.04 14.88 11.62
N GLN A 100 5.90 15.65 10.54
CA GLN A 100 5.74 15.11 9.20
C GLN A 100 7.09 14.72 8.60
N PHE A 101 7.42 13.43 8.67
CA PHE A 101 8.63 12.86 8.04
C PHE A 101 8.33 12.08 6.75
N PHE A 102 7.13 12.27 6.19
CA PHE A 102 6.62 11.54 5.03
C PHE A 102 5.85 12.45 4.07
N ALA A 103 5.77 12.03 2.81
CA ALA A 103 5.03 12.76 1.79
C ALA A 103 3.51 12.51 1.92
N LEU A 104 2.72 13.56 1.71
CA LEU A 104 1.26 13.48 1.68
C LEU A 104 0.73 13.82 0.29
N PRO A 105 -0.27 13.08 -0.22
CA PRO A 105 -0.98 13.46 -1.42
C PRO A 105 -1.74 14.77 -1.20
N SER A 106 -1.99 15.49 -2.29
CA SER A 106 -2.85 16.68 -2.26
C SER A 106 -4.26 16.27 -1.83
N GLY A 107 -4.77 16.82 -0.72
CA GLY A 107 -6.10 16.48 -0.20
C GLY A 107 -6.13 15.59 1.04
N ALA A 108 -5.00 15.39 1.74
CA ALA A 108 -5.01 14.80 3.08
C ALA A 108 -5.99 15.58 3.98
N THR A 109 -7.08 14.94 4.40
CA THR A 109 -8.19 15.60 5.10
C THR A 109 -8.16 15.26 6.58
N ARG A 110 -8.47 16.25 7.42
CA ARG A 110 -8.97 16.02 8.77
C ARG A 110 -10.47 15.79 8.62
N LYS A 111 -10.98 14.59 8.92
CA LYS A 111 -12.42 14.38 9.03
C LYS A 111 -13.01 15.18 10.19
#